data_AF-A0A2R6GPV6-F1
#
_entry.id   AF-A0A2R6GPV6-F1
#
_cell.length_a   1.000
_cell.length_b   1.000
_cell.length_c   1.000
_cell.angle_alpha   90.00
_cell.angle_beta   90.00
_cell.angle_gamma   90.00
#
_symmetry.space_group_name_H-M   'P 1'
#
loop_
_entity.id
_entity.type
_entity.pdbx_description
1 polymer ?
#
loop_
_entity_poly.entity_id
_entity_poly.type
_entity_poly.pdbx_seq_one_letter_code
_entity_poly.pdbx_strand_id
1 'polypeptide(L)'
;MSIRTRAGAVVDRGRALLESDVPREDLPRYVAPLPEPLENLGLNLAWLIVAVNLAGTAFGFYYYRIQFARTPVEMWAFVPDSPLATLLIALALAAWKLDRQQEWLTALAFYGNIVLGGWTVYVHLAFWPAFTETAINPAMRQFLIWSHAAMVLQAFLLHRIGDFRPRAVGVATLWYAVNATVDYLVPVRGDPHHTIIPLRDDAPVGLGADALGVAGAGAFALLVVSIYLAMLTHVEKRRSRQGPDSLGG
;
A
#
# COMPACT_ATOMS: atom_id res chain seq x y z
N MET A 1 7.88 -33.33 -30.31
CA MET A 1 8.38 -32.62 -29.11
C MET A 1 7.73 -33.25 -27.88
N SER A 2 8.51 -33.92 -27.03
CA SER A 2 7.98 -34.78 -25.95
C SER A 2 7.43 -33.97 -24.78
N ILE A 3 6.39 -34.49 -24.11
CA ILE A 3 5.76 -33.89 -22.92
C ILE A 3 6.79 -33.61 -21.81
N ARG A 4 7.81 -34.47 -21.66
CA ARG A 4 8.92 -34.28 -20.69
C ARG A 4 9.75 -33.03 -20.99
N THR A 5 9.99 -32.71 -22.26
CA THR A 5 10.77 -31.54 -22.68
C THR A 5 9.99 -30.24 -22.42
N ARG A 6 8.66 -30.28 -22.56
CA ARG A 6 7.79 -29.13 -22.26
C ARG A 6 7.68 -28.88 -20.75
N ALA A 7 7.59 -29.94 -19.95
CA ALA A 7 7.56 -29.84 -18.49
C ALA A 7 8.87 -29.26 -17.92
N GLY A 8 10.02 -29.70 -18.41
CA GLY A 8 11.33 -29.15 -18.02
C GLY A 8 11.44 -27.64 -18.32
N ALA A 9 11.06 -27.21 -19.52
CA ALA A 9 11.11 -25.80 -19.91
C ALA A 9 10.16 -24.89 -19.09
N VAL A 10 9.03 -25.43 -18.61
CA VAL A 10 8.11 -24.70 -17.71
C VAL A 10 8.71 -24.57 -16.31
N VAL A 11 9.35 -25.62 -15.80
CA VAL A 11 10.03 -25.59 -14.49
C VAL A 11 11.21 -24.62 -14.50
N ASP A 12 12.01 -24.62 -15.57
CA ASP A 12 13.16 -23.72 -15.70
C ASP A 12 12.73 -22.25 -15.82
N ARG A 13 11.66 -21.96 -16.57
CA ARG A 13 11.06 -20.61 -16.59
C ARG A 13 10.50 -20.20 -15.24
N GLY A 14 9.87 -21.12 -14.52
CA GLY A 14 9.35 -20.88 -13.18
C GLY A 14 10.46 -20.52 -12.19
N ARG A 15 11.60 -21.22 -12.27
CA ARG A 15 12.79 -20.90 -11.46
C ARG A 15 13.38 -19.53 -11.81
N ALA A 16 13.48 -19.21 -13.11
CA ALA A 16 13.98 -17.91 -13.55
C ALA A 16 13.16 -16.71 -13.04
N LEU A 17 11.87 -16.90 -12.77
CA LEU A 17 11.03 -15.86 -12.16
C LEU A 17 11.29 -15.66 -10.66
N LEU A 18 11.90 -16.63 -9.98
CA LEU A 18 12.21 -16.58 -8.54
C LEU A 18 13.62 -16.05 -8.25
N GLU A 19 14.43 -15.88 -9.29
CA GLU A 19 15.77 -15.27 -9.26
C GLU A 19 15.67 -13.84 -9.82
N SER A 20 16.44 -12.89 -9.29
CA SER A 20 16.39 -11.49 -9.74
C SER A 20 17.79 -10.88 -9.74
N ASP A 21 18.10 -10.12 -10.80
CA ASP A 21 19.34 -9.36 -10.90
C ASP A 21 19.34 -8.11 -9.99
N VAL A 22 18.20 -7.78 -9.39
CA VAL A 22 18.09 -6.68 -8.42
C VAL A 22 18.71 -7.15 -7.11
N PRO A 23 19.76 -6.49 -6.59
CA PRO A 23 20.38 -6.89 -5.35
C PRO A 23 19.38 -6.93 -4.19
N ARG A 24 19.56 -7.90 -3.29
CA ARG A 24 18.87 -7.96 -2.01
C ARG A 24 19.85 -7.62 -0.91
N GLU A 25 19.60 -6.52 -0.21
CA GLU A 25 20.39 -6.17 0.96
C GLU A 25 20.09 -7.15 2.10
N ASP A 26 21.10 -7.45 2.93
CA ASP A 26 20.94 -8.30 4.11
C ASP A 26 20.21 -7.53 5.22
N LEU A 27 18.88 -7.49 5.10
CA LEU A 27 17.99 -6.76 6.00
C LEU A 27 17.28 -7.73 6.96
N PRO A 28 17.10 -7.34 8.23
CA PRO A 28 16.31 -8.12 9.18
C PRO A 28 14.87 -8.34 8.71
N ARG A 29 14.29 -9.49 9.08
CA ARG A 29 12.91 -9.88 8.69
C ARG A 29 11.82 -8.91 9.14
N TYR A 30 12.05 -8.11 10.17
CA TYR A 30 11.07 -7.12 10.61
C TYR A 30 10.99 -5.90 9.67
N VAL A 31 11.97 -5.72 8.78
CA VAL A 31 11.99 -4.69 7.73
C VAL A 31 11.67 -5.28 6.36
N ALA A 32 12.22 -6.46 6.08
CA ALA A 32 11.99 -7.22 4.86
C ALA A 32 11.25 -8.54 5.20
N PRO A 33 9.94 -8.48 5.50
CA PRO A 33 9.19 -9.65 5.97
C PRO A 33 8.88 -10.67 4.86
N LEU A 34 8.96 -10.26 3.60
CA LEU A 34 8.71 -11.15 2.48
C LEU A 34 9.91 -12.08 2.24
N PRO A 35 9.66 -13.37 1.94
CA PRO A 35 10.71 -14.26 1.46
C PRO A 35 11.32 -13.72 0.15
N GLU A 36 12.63 -13.87 -0.01
CA GLU A 36 13.34 -13.43 -1.21
C GLU A 36 12.76 -13.92 -2.54
N PRO A 37 12.34 -15.20 -2.70
CA PRO A 37 11.73 -15.66 -3.96
C PRO A 37 10.46 -14.89 -4.31
N LEU A 38 9.70 -14.44 -3.31
CA LEU A 38 8.46 -13.68 -3.51
C LEU A 38 8.77 -12.23 -3.92
N GLU A 39 9.79 -11.62 -3.31
CA GLU A 39 10.29 -10.30 -3.73
C GLU A 39 10.80 -10.37 -5.18
N ASN A 40 11.60 -11.38 -5.51
CA ASN A 40 12.15 -11.57 -6.85
C ASN A 40 11.04 -11.79 -7.89
N LEU A 41 10.04 -12.62 -7.56
CA LEU A 41 8.84 -12.79 -8.38
C LEU A 41 8.12 -11.47 -8.64
N GLY A 42 7.94 -10.66 -7.60
CA GLY A 42 7.32 -9.34 -7.71
C GLY A 42 8.09 -8.40 -8.63
N LEU A 43 9.41 -8.33 -8.48
CA LEU A 43 10.28 -7.47 -9.30
C LEU A 43 10.32 -7.92 -10.77
N ASN A 44 10.35 -9.23 -11.02
CA ASN A 44 10.30 -9.79 -12.37
C ASN A 44 8.96 -9.55 -13.06
N LEU A 45 7.87 -9.60 -12.29
CA LEU A 45 6.52 -9.30 -12.75
C LEU A 45 6.14 -7.82 -12.63
N ALA A 46 7.10 -6.91 -12.42
CA ALA A 46 6.80 -5.50 -12.14
C ALA A 46 5.87 -4.85 -13.18
N TRP A 47 6.05 -5.10 -14.49
CA TRP A 47 5.14 -4.55 -15.51
C TRP A 47 3.71 -5.10 -15.43
N LEU A 48 3.55 -6.36 -15.02
CA LEU A 48 2.23 -6.93 -14.74
C LEU A 48 1.61 -6.29 -13.50
N ILE A 49 2.40 -6.09 -12.43
CA ILE A 49 1.95 -5.40 -11.21
C ILE A 49 1.53 -3.96 -11.55
N VAL A 50 2.29 -3.25 -12.40
CA VAL A 50 1.93 -1.92 -12.91
C VAL A 50 0.58 -1.98 -13.63
N ALA A 51 0.41 -2.88 -14.59
CA ALA A 51 -0.84 -2.99 -15.36
C ALA A 51 -2.06 -3.30 -14.47
N VAL A 52 -1.90 -4.23 -13.52
CA VAL A 52 -2.95 -4.60 -12.57
C VAL A 52 -3.30 -3.44 -11.65
N ASN A 53 -2.31 -2.70 -11.14
CA ASN A 53 -2.57 -1.52 -10.31
C ASN A 53 -3.23 -0.40 -11.10
N LEU A 54 -2.86 -0.15 -12.36
CA LEU A 54 -3.54 0.84 -13.20
C LEU A 54 -5.01 0.45 -13.48
N ALA A 55 -5.28 -0.84 -13.70
CA ALA A 55 -6.64 -1.34 -13.80
C ALA A 55 -7.41 -1.17 -12.47
N GLY A 56 -6.74 -1.45 -11.35
CA GLY A 56 -7.24 -1.21 -10.00
C GLY A 56 -7.55 0.27 -9.74
N THR A 57 -6.67 1.18 -10.16
CA THR A 57 -6.87 2.63 -10.11
C THR A 57 -8.12 3.03 -10.89
N ALA A 58 -8.25 2.59 -12.16
CA ALA A 58 -9.41 2.91 -12.99
C ALA A 58 -10.72 2.38 -12.37
N PHE A 59 -10.71 1.12 -11.91
CA PHE A 59 -11.84 0.54 -11.18
C PHE A 59 -12.16 1.33 -9.90
N GLY A 60 -11.13 1.74 -9.17
CA GLY A 60 -11.24 2.53 -7.96
C GLY A 60 -11.91 3.88 -8.22
N PHE A 61 -11.46 4.66 -9.21
CA PHE A 61 -12.14 5.91 -9.58
C PHE A 61 -13.61 5.69 -9.95
N TYR A 62 -13.91 4.60 -10.67
CA TYR A 62 -15.31 4.21 -10.92
C TYR A 62 -16.06 3.87 -9.62
N TYR A 63 -15.45 3.16 -8.68
CA TYR A 63 -16.05 2.82 -7.38
C TYR A 63 -16.42 4.08 -6.58
N TYR A 64 -15.54 5.08 -6.55
CA TYR A 64 -15.73 6.34 -5.81
C TYR A 64 -16.60 7.37 -6.54
N ARG A 65 -17.11 7.08 -7.75
CA ARG A 65 -17.90 8.03 -8.57
C ARG A 65 -19.08 8.67 -7.82
N ILE A 66 -19.73 7.93 -6.92
CA ILE A 66 -20.87 8.42 -6.14
C ILE A 66 -20.41 9.38 -5.05
N GLN A 67 -19.22 9.14 -4.46
CA GLN A 67 -18.62 10.03 -3.48
C GLN A 67 -18.17 11.34 -4.16
N PHE A 68 -17.47 11.25 -5.30
CA PHE A 68 -17.13 12.43 -6.12
C PHE A 68 -18.33 13.28 -6.48
N ALA A 69 -19.47 12.67 -6.83
CA ALA A 69 -20.69 13.40 -7.18
C ALA A 69 -21.31 14.17 -6.00
N ARG A 70 -20.93 13.85 -4.75
CA ARG A 70 -21.43 14.46 -3.52
C ARG A 70 -20.40 15.36 -2.83
N THR A 71 -19.15 15.30 -3.27
CA THR A 71 -18.03 16.02 -2.67
C THR A 71 -17.68 17.28 -3.48
N PRO A 72 -17.47 18.44 -2.83
CA PRO A 72 -16.95 19.64 -3.49
C PRO A 72 -15.65 19.39 -4.25
N VAL A 73 -15.48 20.00 -5.44
CA VAL A 73 -14.35 19.75 -6.35
C VAL A 73 -12.99 20.03 -5.69
N GLU A 74 -12.91 21.01 -4.80
CA GLU A 74 -11.68 21.36 -4.09
C GLU A 74 -11.19 20.26 -3.15
N MET A 75 -12.10 19.37 -2.71
CA MET A 75 -11.80 18.24 -1.83
C MET A 75 -11.50 16.95 -2.60
N TRP A 76 -11.60 16.95 -3.93
CA TRP A 76 -11.39 15.75 -4.75
C TRP A 76 -9.99 15.15 -4.62
N ALA A 77 -8.99 15.91 -4.19
CA ALA A 77 -7.66 15.38 -3.93
C ALA A 77 -7.61 14.38 -2.75
N PHE A 78 -8.57 14.45 -1.83
CA PHE A 78 -8.68 13.61 -0.63
C PHE A 78 -9.71 12.48 -0.77
N VAL A 79 -10.46 12.44 -1.87
CA VAL A 79 -11.52 11.43 -2.08
C VAL A 79 -10.97 10.09 -2.58
N PRO A 80 -10.09 10.02 -3.60
CA PRO A 80 -9.70 8.74 -4.19
C PRO A 80 -8.58 8.09 -3.38
N ASP A 81 -8.92 7.56 -2.20
CA ASP A 81 -8.04 6.82 -1.28
C ASP A 81 -7.20 5.72 -1.98
N SER A 82 -7.67 4.46 -1.97
CA SER A 82 -6.95 3.35 -2.60
C SER A 82 -6.72 3.49 -4.12
N PRO A 83 -7.54 4.22 -4.92
CA PRO A 83 -7.20 4.53 -6.30
C PRO A 83 -5.88 5.33 -6.42
N LEU A 84 -5.64 6.32 -5.55
CA LEU A 84 -4.39 7.08 -5.57
C LEU A 84 -3.20 6.21 -5.09
N ALA A 85 -3.38 5.38 -4.07
CA ALA A 85 -2.32 4.48 -3.60
C ALA A 85 -1.88 3.46 -4.67
N THR A 86 -2.83 2.87 -5.40
CA THR A 86 -2.55 1.94 -6.50
C THR A 86 -1.87 2.67 -7.68
N LEU A 87 -2.26 3.90 -7.97
CA LEU A 87 -1.59 4.72 -8.97
C LEU A 87 -0.14 5.01 -8.57
N LEU A 88 0.10 5.42 -7.32
CA LEU A 88 1.42 5.76 -6.83
C LEU A 88 2.38 4.57 -6.89
N ILE A 89 1.95 3.36 -6.54
CA ILE A 89 2.81 2.17 -6.65
C ILE A 89 3.04 1.73 -8.09
N ALA A 90 2.03 1.86 -8.97
CA ALA A 90 2.22 1.65 -10.40
C ALA A 90 3.28 2.62 -10.96
N LEU A 91 3.19 3.91 -10.60
CA LEU A 91 4.16 4.92 -11.01
C LEU A 91 5.54 4.68 -10.40
N ALA A 92 5.64 4.27 -9.13
CA ALA A 92 6.93 3.97 -8.49
C ALA A 92 7.64 2.80 -9.19
N LEU A 93 6.93 1.70 -9.45
CA LEU A 93 7.48 0.53 -10.14
C LEU A 93 7.82 0.84 -11.60
N ALA A 94 6.97 1.58 -12.32
CA ALA A 94 7.25 2.00 -13.69
C ALA A 94 8.45 2.95 -13.76
N ALA A 95 8.55 3.93 -12.85
CA ALA A 95 9.68 4.84 -12.76
C ALA A 95 10.98 4.07 -12.48
N TRP A 96 10.95 3.07 -11.59
CA TRP A 96 12.08 2.18 -11.37
C TRP A 96 12.47 1.38 -12.62
N LYS A 97 11.52 0.73 -13.31
CA LYS A 97 11.80 -0.02 -14.56
C LYS A 97 12.30 0.85 -15.72
N LEU A 98 12.11 2.17 -15.63
CA LEU A 98 12.55 3.15 -16.62
C LEU A 98 13.78 3.94 -16.17
N ASP A 99 14.45 3.54 -15.09
CA ASP A 99 15.62 4.22 -14.50
C ASP A 99 15.37 5.70 -14.13
N ARG A 100 14.12 6.02 -13.77
CA ARG A 100 13.65 7.36 -13.39
C ARG A 100 13.10 7.40 -11.96
N GLN A 101 13.56 6.49 -11.12
CA GLN A 101 13.11 6.33 -9.74
C GLN A 101 13.23 7.64 -8.94
N GLN A 102 12.20 7.92 -8.14
CA GLN A 102 12.12 9.09 -7.27
C GLN A 102 11.79 8.64 -5.85
N GLU A 103 12.68 8.95 -4.90
CA GLU A 103 12.54 8.50 -3.50
C GLU A 103 11.22 8.94 -2.85
N TRP A 104 10.76 10.17 -3.12
CA TRP A 104 9.50 10.68 -2.58
C TRP A 104 8.28 9.92 -3.14
N LEU A 105 8.33 9.47 -4.40
CA LEU A 105 7.28 8.68 -5.02
C LEU A 105 7.25 7.26 -4.43
N THR A 106 8.42 6.64 -4.23
CA THR A 106 8.52 5.34 -3.56
C THR A 106 8.00 5.40 -2.12
N ALA A 107 8.32 6.46 -1.37
CA ALA A 107 7.79 6.66 -0.02
C ALA A 107 6.27 6.87 0.00
N LEU A 108 5.73 7.67 -0.93
CA LEU A 108 4.28 7.86 -1.06
C LEU A 108 3.55 6.57 -1.42
N ALA A 109 4.12 5.76 -2.33
CA ALA A 109 3.58 4.46 -2.69
C ALA A 109 3.59 3.48 -1.50
N PHE A 110 4.70 3.45 -0.75
CA PHE A 110 4.84 2.62 0.45
C PHE A 110 3.78 2.95 1.50
N TYR A 111 3.63 4.23 1.85
CA TYR A 111 2.61 4.67 2.79
C TYR A 111 1.20 4.41 2.28
N GLY A 112 0.90 4.72 1.03
CA GLY A 112 -0.45 4.50 0.50
C GLY A 112 -0.88 3.05 0.55
N ASN A 113 0.04 2.15 0.22
CA ASN A 113 -0.26 0.73 0.21
C ASN A 113 -0.46 0.16 1.62
N ILE A 114 0.31 0.61 2.62
CA ILE A 114 0.12 0.18 4.02
C ILE A 114 -1.09 0.85 4.65
N VAL A 115 -1.19 2.18 4.54
CA VAL A 115 -2.26 2.96 5.16
C VAL A 115 -3.60 2.59 4.55
N LEU A 116 -3.79 2.75 3.24
CA LEU A 116 -5.11 2.60 2.61
C LEU A 116 -5.44 1.13 2.33
N GLY A 117 -4.43 0.32 1.97
CA GLY A 117 -4.58 -1.14 1.85
C GLY A 117 -4.90 -1.79 3.21
N GLY A 118 -4.09 -1.49 4.23
CA GLY A 118 -4.31 -1.99 5.58
C GLY A 118 -5.60 -1.50 6.19
N TRP A 119 -5.96 -0.22 5.98
CA TRP A 119 -7.18 0.38 6.53
C TRP A 119 -8.43 -0.30 5.99
N THR A 120 -8.46 -0.60 4.69
CA THR A 120 -9.61 -1.28 4.07
C THR A 120 -9.82 -2.67 4.67
N VAL A 121 -8.73 -3.43 4.85
CA VAL A 121 -8.81 -4.75 5.53
C VAL A 121 -9.28 -4.58 6.98
N TYR A 122 -8.68 -3.64 7.72
CA TYR A 122 -9.03 -3.35 9.10
C TYR A 122 -10.51 -3.02 9.26
N VAL A 123 -11.03 -2.08 8.48
CA VAL A 123 -12.43 -1.62 8.55
C VAL A 123 -13.42 -2.74 8.19
N HIS A 124 -13.09 -3.57 7.19
CA HIS A 124 -13.92 -4.74 6.88
C HIS A 124 -13.97 -5.79 7.98
N LEU A 125 -12.91 -5.91 8.79
CA LEU A 125 -12.86 -6.81 9.95
C LEU A 125 -13.54 -6.16 11.18
N ALA A 126 -13.26 -4.88 11.44
CA ALA A 126 -13.81 -4.14 12.57
C ALA A 126 -15.35 -4.02 12.51
N PHE A 127 -15.90 -3.84 11.30
CA PHE A 127 -17.35 -3.74 11.07
C PHE A 127 -17.90 -4.98 10.35
N TRP A 128 -17.33 -6.16 10.61
CA TRP A 128 -17.67 -7.39 9.90
C TRP A 128 -19.17 -7.70 9.85
N PRO A 129 -19.94 -7.61 10.95
CA PRO A 129 -21.38 -7.86 10.92
C PRO A 129 -22.12 -6.85 10.04
N ALA A 130 -21.85 -5.55 10.21
CA ALA A 130 -22.50 -4.49 9.46
C ALA A 130 -22.28 -4.63 7.95
N PHE A 131 -21.05 -4.94 7.50
CA PHE A 131 -20.77 -5.22 6.09
C PHE A 131 -21.53 -6.44 5.54
N THR A 132 -21.85 -7.42 6.39
CA THR A 132 -22.61 -8.61 5.98
C THR A 132 -24.10 -8.29 5.79
N GLU A 133 -24.62 -7.30 6.52
CA GLU A 133 -26.00 -6.82 6.42
C GLU A 133 -26.19 -5.79 5.29
N THR A 134 -25.11 -5.16 4.82
CA THR A 134 -25.19 -4.25 3.67
C THR A 134 -25.49 -4.96 2.35
N ALA A 135 -26.01 -4.21 1.38
CA ALA A 135 -26.22 -4.68 0.01
C ALA A 135 -24.92 -4.85 -0.81
N ILE A 136 -23.73 -4.78 -0.20
CA ILE A 136 -22.47 -5.04 -0.90
C ILE A 136 -22.43 -6.51 -1.28
N ASN A 137 -22.24 -6.77 -2.59
CA ASN A 137 -22.09 -8.12 -3.10
C ASN A 137 -20.94 -8.86 -2.39
N PRO A 138 -21.13 -10.11 -1.90
CA PRO A 138 -20.10 -10.85 -1.19
C PRO A 138 -18.79 -11.02 -1.95
N ALA A 139 -18.85 -11.22 -3.27
CA ALA A 139 -17.65 -11.31 -4.12
C ALA A 139 -16.92 -9.97 -4.19
N MET A 140 -17.65 -8.84 -4.24
CA MET A 140 -17.05 -7.50 -4.17
C MET A 140 -16.34 -7.29 -2.84
N ARG A 141 -16.93 -7.71 -1.72
CA ARG A 141 -16.29 -7.62 -0.41
C ARG A 141 -14.99 -8.43 -0.33
N GLN A 142 -15.02 -9.67 -0.81
CA GLN A 142 -13.80 -10.50 -0.86
C GLN A 142 -12.74 -9.89 -1.77
N PHE A 143 -13.14 -9.36 -2.93
CA PHE A 143 -12.24 -8.62 -3.80
C PHE A 143 -11.59 -7.43 -3.07
N LEU A 144 -12.37 -6.61 -2.36
CA LEU A 144 -11.84 -5.48 -1.58
C LEU A 144 -10.82 -5.95 -0.53
N ILE A 145 -11.17 -6.94 0.30
CA ILE A 145 -10.27 -7.44 1.35
C ILE A 145 -8.95 -7.97 0.74
N TRP A 146 -9.02 -8.87 -0.24
CA TRP A 146 -7.82 -9.53 -0.75
C TRP A 146 -6.97 -8.63 -1.66
N SER A 147 -7.59 -7.77 -2.47
CA SER A 147 -6.84 -6.79 -3.27
C SER A 147 -6.10 -5.78 -2.39
N HIS A 148 -6.71 -5.34 -1.29
CA HIS A 148 -6.08 -4.39 -0.37
C HIS A 148 -5.04 -5.06 0.54
N ALA A 149 -5.24 -6.32 0.92
CA ALA A 149 -4.17 -7.12 1.55
C ALA A 149 -2.96 -7.26 0.59
N ALA A 150 -3.20 -7.46 -0.71
CA ALA A 150 -2.14 -7.51 -1.70
C ALA A 150 -1.40 -6.16 -1.85
N MET A 151 -2.08 -5.02 -1.70
CA MET A 151 -1.42 -3.70 -1.63
C MET A 151 -0.40 -3.67 -0.50
N VAL A 152 -0.77 -4.09 0.72
CA VAL A 152 0.16 -4.13 1.87
C VAL A 152 1.38 -5.00 1.56
N LEU A 153 1.20 -6.15 0.88
CA LEU A 153 2.33 -6.98 0.45
C LEU A 153 3.22 -6.26 -0.58
N GLN A 154 2.63 -5.56 -1.55
CA GLN A 154 3.39 -4.81 -2.55
C GLN A 154 4.22 -3.68 -1.92
N ALA A 155 3.78 -3.08 -0.81
CA ALA A 155 4.57 -2.07 -0.11
C ALA A 155 5.95 -2.62 0.31
N PHE A 156 6.00 -3.86 0.78
CA PHE A 156 7.25 -4.52 1.16
C PHE A 156 8.12 -4.93 -0.04
N LEU A 157 7.68 -4.74 -1.28
CA LEU A 157 8.57 -4.84 -2.44
C LEU A 157 9.48 -3.61 -2.55
N LEU A 158 9.00 -2.45 -2.07
CA LEU A 158 9.60 -1.15 -2.34
C LEU A 158 10.96 -0.93 -1.65
N HIS A 159 11.28 -1.70 -0.59
CA HIS A 159 12.61 -1.66 0.04
C HIS A 159 13.74 -2.08 -0.90
N ARG A 160 13.43 -2.93 -1.90
CA ARG A 160 14.40 -3.37 -2.91
C ARG A 160 14.77 -2.27 -3.90
N ILE A 161 13.94 -1.23 -4.03
CA ILE A 161 14.09 -0.18 -5.06
C ILE A 161 14.15 1.25 -4.51
N GLY A 162 14.00 1.45 -3.20
CA GLY A 162 14.07 2.77 -2.56
C GLY A 162 14.93 2.81 -1.30
N ASP A 163 15.53 3.96 -1.01
CA ASP A 163 16.38 4.20 0.17
C ASP A 163 15.62 4.74 1.39
N PHE A 164 14.36 5.16 1.21
CA PHE A 164 13.51 5.77 2.24
C PHE A 164 14.19 6.93 2.97
N ARG A 165 14.88 7.80 2.23
CA ARG A 165 15.60 8.95 2.83
C ARG A 165 14.65 9.81 3.69
N PRO A 166 15.10 10.39 4.81
CA PRO A 166 14.23 11.13 5.74
C PRO A 166 13.38 12.23 5.07
N ARG A 167 13.92 12.90 4.03
CA ARG A 167 13.17 13.89 3.24
C ARG A 167 11.97 13.30 2.50
N ALA A 168 12.12 12.09 1.94
CA ALA A 168 11.06 11.40 1.20
C ALA A 168 9.99 10.87 2.16
N VAL A 169 10.44 10.30 3.29
CA VAL A 169 9.59 9.93 4.42
C VAL A 169 8.79 11.15 4.88
N GLY A 170 9.43 12.31 5.10
CA GLY A 170 8.76 13.54 5.51
C GLY A 170 7.67 14.01 4.56
N VAL A 171 7.93 13.98 3.24
CA VAL A 171 6.92 14.32 2.21
C VAL A 171 5.71 13.39 2.31
N ALA A 172 5.96 12.08 2.40
CA ALA A 172 4.88 11.11 2.48
C ALA A 172 4.12 11.21 3.82
N THR A 173 4.81 11.47 4.93
CA THR A 173 4.22 11.66 6.25
C THR A 173 3.28 12.85 6.24
N LEU A 174 3.73 13.98 5.68
CA LEU A 174 2.90 15.17 5.55
C LEU A 174 1.64 14.87 4.74
N TRP A 175 1.78 14.23 3.58
CA TRP A 175 0.64 13.88 2.74
C TRP A 175 -0.40 13.02 3.48
N TYR A 176 0.00 11.89 4.04
CA TYR A 176 -0.95 10.97 4.69
C TYR A 176 -1.44 11.48 6.06
N ALA A 177 -0.69 12.32 6.77
CA ALA A 177 -1.17 12.98 7.97
C ALA A 177 -2.27 14.00 7.66
N VAL A 178 -2.13 14.77 6.57
CA VAL A 178 -3.17 15.68 6.10
C VAL A 178 -4.41 14.89 5.69
N ASN A 179 -4.27 13.80 4.91
CA ASN A 179 -5.40 12.94 4.54
C ASN A 179 -6.12 12.41 5.79
N ALA A 180 -5.42 11.74 6.70
CA ALA A 180 -6.02 11.19 7.91
C ALA A 180 -6.69 12.26 8.80
N THR A 181 -6.15 13.48 8.82
CA THR A 181 -6.74 14.59 9.58
C THR A 181 -8.03 15.09 8.91
N VAL A 182 -8.02 15.27 7.59
CA VAL A 182 -9.20 15.70 6.82
C VAL A 182 -10.32 14.65 6.90
N ASP A 183 -9.94 13.37 6.91
CA ASP A 183 -10.87 12.26 6.88
C ASP A 183 -11.49 11.93 8.23
N TYR A 184 -10.81 12.17 9.35
CA TYR A 184 -11.28 11.68 10.66
C TYR A 184 -11.33 12.72 11.77
N LEU A 185 -10.75 13.91 11.57
CA LEU A 185 -10.65 14.92 12.63
C LEU A 185 -11.27 16.27 12.23
N VAL A 186 -10.83 16.85 11.11
CA VAL A 186 -11.18 18.22 10.69
C VAL A 186 -11.62 18.21 9.23
N PRO A 187 -12.93 18.08 8.95
CA PRO A 187 -13.43 18.24 7.60
C PRO A 187 -13.29 19.71 7.21
N VAL A 188 -12.32 20.01 6.34
CA VAL A 188 -12.00 21.39 5.91
C VAL A 188 -13.20 22.04 5.21
N ARG A 189 -14.04 21.25 4.53
CA ARG A 189 -15.27 21.71 3.88
C ARG A 189 -16.28 20.57 3.73
N GLY A 190 -17.46 20.71 4.32
CA GLY A 190 -18.52 19.70 4.25
C GLY A 190 -18.35 18.63 5.34
N ASP A 191 -18.70 17.39 5.01
CA ASP A 191 -18.55 16.22 5.89
C ASP A 191 -17.14 15.61 5.79
N PRO A 192 -16.75 14.72 6.70
CA PRO A 192 -15.54 13.92 6.56
C PRO A 192 -15.45 13.19 5.21
N HIS A 193 -14.23 13.11 4.65
CA HIS A 193 -14.01 12.61 3.28
C HIS A 193 -13.55 11.16 3.22
N HIS A 194 -13.52 10.46 4.36
CA HIS A 194 -13.13 9.06 4.41
C HIS A 194 -13.98 8.19 3.48
N THR A 195 -13.40 7.08 3.03
CA THR A 195 -14.13 6.04 2.33
C THR A 195 -15.38 5.61 3.13
N ILE A 196 -16.51 5.44 2.43
CA ILE A 196 -17.80 5.08 3.03
C ILE A 196 -17.71 3.74 3.78
N ILE A 197 -18.09 3.75 5.05
CA ILE A 197 -18.20 2.58 5.93
C ILE A 197 -19.69 2.18 6.12
N PRO A 198 -20.03 0.97 6.61
CA PRO A 198 -21.40 0.47 6.61
C PRO A 198 -22.22 0.99 7.81
N LEU A 199 -21.64 1.88 8.61
CA LEU A 199 -22.23 2.48 9.79
C LEU A 199 -22.24 4.00 9.61
N ARG A 200 -23.13 4.68 10.33
CA ARG A 200 -23.05 6.13 10.49
C ARG A 200 -21.82 6.47 11.34
N ASP A 201 -21.20 7.59 11.06
CA ASP A 201 -19.99 8.06 11.75
C ASP A 201 -20.17 8.10 13.28
N ASP A 202 -21.35 8.52 13.75
CA ASP A 202 -21.74 8.65 15.16
C ASP A 202 -22.23 7.34 15.81
N ALA A 203 -22.26 6.23 15.06
CA ALA A 203 -22.77 4.96 15.57
C ALA A 203 -21.84 4.39 16.64
N PRO A 204 -22.34 4.03 17.83
CA PRO A 204 -21.51 3.43 18.88
C PRO A 204 -21.05 2.02 18.47
N VAL A 205 -19.75 1.74 18.62
CA VAL A 205 -19.17 0.45 18.24
C VAL A 205 -18.67 -0.32 19.46
N GLY A 206 -17.79 0.29 20.25
CA GLY A 206 -17.20 -0.37 21.42
C GLY A 206 -16.14 0.46 22.12
N LEU A 207 -15.86 0.15 23.39
CA LEU A 207 -14.88 0.85 24.23
C LEU A 207 -15.11 2.37 24.34
N GLY A 208 -16.34 2.83 24.15
CA GLY A 208 -16.69 4.26 24.14
C GLY A 208 -16.40 4.98 22.82
N ALA A 209 -15.90 4.27 21.79
CA ALA A 209 -15.66 4.83 20.46
C ALA A 209 -16.89 4.67 19.54
N ASP A 210 -17.08 5.66 18.68
CA ASP A 210 -18.00 5.63 17.55
C ASP A 210 -17.30 5.05 16.29
N ALA A 211 -18.06 4.88 15.20
CA ALA A 211 -17.55 4.28 13.98
C ALA A 211 -16.45 5.11 13.32
N LEU A 212 -16.58 6.44 13.34
CA LEU A 212 -15.56 7.36 12.84
C LEU A 212 -14.26 7.24 13.66
N GLY A 213 -14.37 7.20 14.98
CA GLY A 213 -13.24 7.04 15.89
C GLY A 213 -12.52 5.71 15.70
N VAL A 214 -13.25 4.61 15.51
CA VAL A 214 -12.65 3.29 15.20
C VAL A 214 -11.92 3.32 13.86
N ALA A 215 -12.56 3.82 12.80
CA ALA A 215 -11.96 3.92 11.48
C ALA A 215 -10.72 4.84 11.47
N GLY A 216 -10.80 5.98 12.15
CA GLY A 216 -9.71 6.93 12.30
C GLY A 216 -8.54 6.36 13.11
N ALA A 217 -8.82 5.66 14.22
CA ALA A 217 -7.79 4.98 15.00
C ALA A 217 -6.98 3.99 14.14
N GLY A 218 -7.66 3.24 13.25
CA GLY A 218 -7.00 2.38 12.27
C GLY A 218 -6.09 3.16 11.31
N ALA A 219 -6.58 4.27 10.75
CA ALA A 219 -5.82 5.09 9.81
C ALA A 219 -4.56 5.69 10.46
N PHE A 220 -4.68 6.27 11.65
CA PHE A 220 -3.55 6.84 12.39
C PHE A 220 -2.56 5.77 12.86
N ALA A 221 -3.04 4.62 13.33
CA ALA A 221 -2.15 3.52 13.71
C ALA A 221 -1.31 3.03 12.53
N LEU A 222 -1.94 2.84 11.36
CA LEU A 222 -1.25 2.45 10.14
C LEU A 222 -0.30 3.53 9.63
N LEU A 223 -0.63 4.81 9.78
CA LEU A 223 0.28 5.92 9.48
C LEU A 223 1.53 5.85 10.38
N VAL A 224 1.36 5.68 11.69
CA VAL A 224 2.48 5.53 12.64
C VAL A 224 3.35 4.32 12.30
N VAL A 225 2.72 3.17 12.02
CA VAL A 225 3.43 1.95 11.59
C VAL A 225 4.21 2.22 10.30
N SER A 226 3.62 2.90 9.34
CA SER A 226 4.27 3.23 8.08
C SER A 226 5.50 4.12 8.29
N ILE A 227 5.37 5.17 9.11
CA ILE A 227 6.48 6.06 9.49
C ILE A 227 7.62 5.26 10.12
N TYR A 228 7.28 4.44 11.11
CA TYR A 228 8.23 3.59 11.81
C TYR A 228 8.96 2.64 10.84
N LEU A 229 8.22 1.90 10.02
CA LEU A 229 8.80 0.92 9.08
C LEU A 229 9.67 1.59 8.01
N ALA A 230 9.27 2.73 7.45
CA ALA A 230 10.07 3.43 6.45
C ALA A 230 11.38 3.97 7.04
N MET A 231 11.33 4.57 8.23
CA MET A 231 12.53 5.06 8.91
C MET A 231 13.43 3.92 9.37
N LEU A 232 12.85 2.82 9.86
CA LEU A 232 13.60 1.63 10.24
C LEU A 232 14.28 0.99 9.02
N THR A 233 13.58 0.93 7.88
CA THR A 233 14.16 0.52 6.60
C THR A 233 15.36 1.37 6.26
N HIS A 234 15.23 2.70 6.32
CA HIS A 234 16.34 3.61 6.06
C HIS A 234 17.55 3.33 6.95
N VAL A 235 17.33 3.14 8.27
CA VAL A 235 18.41 2.87 9.24
C VAL A 235 19.09 1.53 8.97
N GLU A 236 18.33 0.46 8.76
CA GLU A 236 18.90 -0.88 8.51
C GLU A 236 19.65 -0.93 7.18
N LYS A 237 19.13 -0.30 6.12
CA LYS A 237 19.85 -0.16 4.84
C LYS A 237 21.16 0.60 5.00
N ARG A 238 21.19 1.63 5.85
CA ARG A 238 22.45 2.35 6.16
C ARG A 238 23.43 1.48 6.93
N ARG A 239 22.96 0.69 7.89
CA ARG A 239 23.80 -0.24 8.68
C ARG A 239 24.39 -1.35 7.81
N SER A 240 23.58 -1.97 6.95
CA SER A 240 24.05 -3.06 6.06
C SER A 240 25.16 -2.58 5.12
N ARG A 241 25.05 -1.34 4.61
CA ARG A 241 26.06 -0.71 3.74
C ARG A 241 27.32 -0.25 4.47
N GLN A 242 27.25 -0.07 5.80
CA GLN A 242 28.37 0.37 6.66
C GLN A 242 29.10 -0.80 7.33
N GLY A 243 28.95 -2.03 6.80
CA GLY A 243 29.60 -3.23 7.33
C GLY A 243 31.12 -3.11 7.57
N PRO A 244 31.70 -4.07 8.32
CA PRO A 244 32.98 -3.94 9.05
C PRO A 244 34.22 -3.51 8.25
N ASP A 245 34.22 -3.58 6.91
CA ASP A 245 35.34 -3.16 6.05
C ASP A 245 35.57 -1.63 6.01
N SER A 246 34.66 -0.83 6.57
CA SER A 246 34.74 0.65 6.55
C SER A 246 35.50 1.28 7.71
N LEU A 247 36.00 0.48 8.68
CA LEU A 247 36.75 0.95 9.85
C LEU A 247 38.25 0.58 9.82
N GLY A 248 38.75 0.06 8.70
CA GLY A 248 40.13 -0.41 8.53
C GLY A 248 41.03 0.44 7.61
N GLY A 249 40.73 1.73 7.46
CA GLY A 249 41.51 2.67 6.63
C GLY A 249 42.15 3.79 7.44
#